data_AF-A0A954F1H3-F1
#
_entry.id   AF-A0A954F1H3-F1
#
_cell.length_a   1.000
_cell.length_b   1.000
_cell.length_c   1.000
_cell.angle_alpha   90.00
_cell.angle_beta   90.00
_cell.angle_gamma   90.00
#
_symmetry.space_group_name_H-M   'P 1'
#
loop_
_entity.id
_entity.type
_entity.pdbx_description
1 polymer ?
#
loop_
_entity_poly.entity_id
_entity_poly.type
_entity_poly.pdbx_seq_one_letter_code
_entity_poly.pdbx_strand_id
1 'polypeptide(L)'
;MKNQQAKSTLYARALSIALVPGFIACQSQGEQAPSVAETQVAAQTEVQTEAQTVSVPTVQIQTQAQSGVQLSQAGQLVQVGQTTGGQQSLAMGIPAPVAPGSVQFASSQPVSVAQPPQPAVAMGPVLPGAHAIDLAICLDTSGSMDGLIDSAKQTLWAIVNDMALVEPAPALRVALLTFGNDKHSAENGWVLMDSPLTTDLDLISQKLFALTTDGGTEYVGRVVDAATRDLDWSTDPNALKLIVVAGNESADQDPTIPFRDASKNAITAGIMVNSIYCGNPMDDIAPAWREVSLLADGNFASIDADNGMIVIDTPFDEELMALTASVNGTYIPWGEGGAAGCENQWVQDANNGSLNGNAIALRAQSKNSKLYVCSWDLVDATKNGQVKIEDVDRKFLAEELQGMNDEELAAHVEKMSQKRAEIQAQVTEVSAKREAWLAEERTKRNLDDSKALDRVMRDAIRSQAATKGIQFQDPAPAATVTE
;
A
#
# COMPACT_ATOMS: atom_id res chain seq x y z
N MET A 1 0.13 0.69 -24.33
CA MET A 1 1.04 -0.48 -24.52
C MET A 1 2.50 -0.10 -24.76
N LYS A 2 2.87 0.81 -25.69
CA LYS A 2 4.29 1.21 -25.90
C LYS A 2 4.94 1.94 -24.70
N ASN A 3 4.15 2.59 -23.84
CA ASN A 3 4.65 3.32 -22.65
C ASN A 3 4.93 2.42 -21.43
N GLN A 4 4.39 1.20 -21.40
CA GLN A 4 4.55 0.27 -20.28
C GLN A 4 5.84 -0.55 -20.41
N GLN A 5 6.24 -0.85 -21.65
CA GLN A 5 7.51 -1.52 -21.97
C GLN A 5 8.74 -0.62 -21.69
N ALA A 6 8.63 0.69 -21.95
CA ALA A 6 9.69 1.65 -21.64
C ALA A 6 9.96 1.76 -20.13
N LYS A 7 8.90 1.80 -19.30
CA LYS A 7 9.00 1.82 -17.83
C LYS A 7 9.61 0.53 -17.25
N SER A 8 9.29 -0.65 -17.82
CA SER A 8 9.91 -1.92 -17.39
C SER A 8 11.42 -2.01 -17.70
N THR A 9 11.88 -1.32 -18.74
CA THR A 9 13.30 -1.33 -19.16
C THR A 9 14.17 -0.43 -18.26
N LEU A 10 13.57 0.63 -17.70
CA LEU A 10 14.20 1.53 -16.73
C LEU A 10 14.45 0.82 -15.39
N TYR A 11 13.52 -0.02 -14.93
CA TYR A 11 13.68 -0.84 -13.72
C TYR A 11 14.86 -1.82 -13.84
N ALA A 12 15.00 -2.50 -14.99
CA ALA A 12 16.12 -3.40 -15.26
C ALA A 12 17.48 -2.65 -15.34
N ARG A 13 17.49 -1.41 -15.85
CA ARG A 13 18.70 -0.58 -15.90
C ARG A 13 19.11 -0.04 -14.52
N ALA A 14 18.17 0.36 -13.67
CA ALA A 14 18.47 0.74 -12.29
C ALA A 14 19.05 -0.44 -11.49
N LEU A 15 18.49 -1.65 -11.68
CA LEU A 15 19.04 -2.89 -11.10
C LEU A 15 20.48 -3.17 -11.57
N SER A 16 20.80 -2.85 -12.83
CA SER A 16 22.12 -3.11 -13.43
C SER A 16 23.20 -2.11 -12.98
N ILE A 17 22.83 -0.89 -12.61
CA ILE A 17 23.75 0.14 -12.10
C ILE A 17 24.14 -0.14 -10.64
N ALA A 18 23.24 -0.78 -9.86
CA ALA A 18 23.50 -1.12 -8.46
C ALA A 18 24.36 -2.39 -8.25
N LEU A 19 24.58 -3.21 -9.29
CA LEU A 19 25.24 -4.52 -9.20
C LEU A 19 26.70 -4.55 -9.71
N VAL A 20 27.38 -3.39 -9.86
CA VAL A 20 28.80 -3.37 -10.23
C VAL A 20 29.68 -3.10 -9.00
N PRO A 21 30.43 -4.08 -8.49
CA PRO A 21 31.41 -3.85 -7.42
C PRO A 21 32.75 -3.36 -7.99
N GLY A 22 33.19 -2.19 -7.52
CA GLY A 22 34.60 -1.84 -7.30
C GLY A 22 35.44 -1.39 -8.51
N PHE A 23 35.85 -0.12 -8.50
CA PHE A 23 37.26 0.25 -8.62
C PHE A 23 37.49 1.62 -7.96
N ILE A 24 38.17 1.59 -6.82
CA ILE A 24 38.76 2.77 -6.17
C ILE A 24 40.08 3.06 -6.89
N ALA A 25 40.27 4.28 -7.35
CA ALA A 25 41.59 4.84 -7.62
C ALA A 25 41.65 6.28 -7.09
N CYS A 26 42.30 6.41 -5.93
CA CYS A 26 42.84 7.65 -5.40
C CYS A 26 44.00 8.11 -6.30
N GLN A 27 44.03 9.38 -6.75
CA GLN A 27 45.25 10.19 -6.80
C GLN A 27 44.94 11.68 -6.95
N SER A 28 45.83 12.45 -6.35
CA SER A 28 45.83 13.88 -6.00
C SER A 28 46.47 14.78 -7.06
N GLN A 29 46.23 16.10 -6.90
CA GLN A 29 46.89 17.26 -7.56
C GLN A 29 46.48 17.45 -9.02
N GLY A 30 46.22 18.63 -9.56
CA GLY A 30 46.44 20.02 -9.16
C GLY A 30 46.54 20.82 -10.46
N GLU A 31 45.91 22.00 -10.49
CA GLU A 31 46.34 23.16 -11.27
C GLU A 31 45.91 23.34 -12.75
N GLN A 32 45.25 24.49 -12.97
CA GLN A 32 45.25 25.39 -14.13
C GLN A 32 44.61 24.97 -15.48
N ALA A 33 43.51 25.66 -15.80
CA ALA A 33 43.14 26.08 -17.16
C ALA A 33 44.11 27.20 -17.64
N PRO A 34 44.31 27.49 -18.94
CA PRO A 34 43.24 27.93 -19.84
C PRO A 34 43.40 27.59 -21.36
N SER A 35 42.45 28.09 -22.16
CA SER A 35 42.59 28.55 -23.55
C SER A 35 42.04 27.68 -24.70
N VAL A 36 40.83 28.06 -25.12
CA VAL A 36 40.33 28.30 -26.49
C VAL A 36 41.21 27.83 -27.68
N ALA A 37 40.64 27.00 -28.57
CA ALA A 37 40.78 27.11 -30.02
C ALA A 37 39.69 26.28 -30.74
N GLU A 38 38.86 26.95 -31.52
CA GLU A 38 37.99 26.39 -32.54
C GLU A 38 38.82 25.65 -33.60
N THR A 39 38.38 24.48 -34.04
CA THR A 39 38.48 24.07 -35.46
C THR A 39 37.41 23.02 -35.75
N GLN A 40 36.43 23.41 -36.56
CA GLN A 40 35.51 22.50 -37.24
C GLN A 40 36.29 21.63 -38.24
N VAL A 41 36.16 20.31 -38.13
CA VAL A 41 36.32 19.42 -39.28
C VAL A 41 35.16 18.43 -39.26
N ALA A 42 34.36 18.52 -40.33
CA ALA A 42 33.30 17.58 -40.65
C ALA A 42 33.88 16.19 -40.93
N ALA A 43 33.34 15.17 -40.26
CA ALA A 43 33.42 13.80 -40.70
C ALA A 43 32.07 13.14 -40.44
N GLN A 44 31.30 12.98 -41.51
CA GLN A 44 30.24 11.99 -41.57
C GLN A 44 30.89 10.62 -41.39
N THR A 45 30.44 9.83 -40.43
CA THR A 45 30.79 8.41 -40.37
C THR A 45 29.51 7.64 -40.11
N GLU A 46 29.17 6.84 -41.11
CA GLU A 46 28.09 5.88 -41.14
C GLU A 46 28.20 4.93 -39.94
N VAL A 47 27.13 4.83 -39.16
CA VAL A 47 26.98 3.78 -38.15
C VAL A 47 26.56 2.51 -38.88
N GLN A 48 27.50 1.60 -39.10
CA GLN A 48 27.18 0.20 -39.39
C GLN A 48 26.70 -0.46 -38.09
N THR A 49 25.38 -0.65 -37.97
CA THR A 49 24.78 -1.56 -37.00
C THR A 49 24.98 -3.00 -37.46
N GLU A 50 25.99 -3.69 -36.93
CA GLU A 50 26.04 -5.15 -36.95
C GLU A 50 25.09 -5.70 -35.88
N ALA A 51 23.98 -6.28 -36.32
CA ALA A 51 23.09 -7.06 -35.48
C ALA A 51 23.69 -8.45 -35.27
N GLN A 52 24.28 -8.70 -34.09
CA GLN A 52 24.56 -10.06 -33.64
C GLN A 52 23.26 -10.69 -33.10
N THR A 53 22.68 -11.57 -33.89
CA THR A 53 21.63 -12.51 -33.49
C THR A 53 22.19 -13.58 -32.56
N VAL A 54 21.81 -13.54 -31.28
CA VAL A 54 21.99 -14.66 -30.34
C VAL A 54 20.67 -15.43 -30.29
N SER A 55 20.72 -16.69 -30.72
CA SER A 55 19.59 -17.63 -30.72
C SER A 55 19.22 -18.04 -29.29
N VAL A 56 17.94 -17.87 -28.94
CA VAL A 56 17.32 -18.44 -27.73
C VAL A 56 16.53 -19.69 -28.15
N PRO A 57 16.70 -20.86 -27.50
CA PRO A 57 15.92 -22.04 -27.84
C PRO A 57 14.48 -21.91 -27.34
N THR A 58 13.53 -21.94 -28.28
CA THR A 58 12.09 -22.01 -28.03
C THR A 58 11.70 -23.39 -27.50
N VAL A 59 11.21 -23.46 -26.26
CA VAL A 59 10.50 -24.64 -25.73
C VAL A 59 9.06 -24.59 -26.24
N GLN A 60 8.70 -25.53 -27.11
CA GLN A 60 7.32 -25.73 -27.55
C GLN A 60 6.57 -26.59 -26.52
N ILE A 61 5.56 -26.01 -25.88
CA ILE A 61 4.57 -26.77 -25.11
C ILE A 61 3.46 -27.18 -26.09
N GLN A 62 3.38 -28.49 -26.39
CA GLN A 62 2.25 -29.09 -27.10
C GLN A 62 1.06 -29.24 -26.15
N THR A 63 0.04 -28.41 -26.30
CA THR A 63 -1.31 -28.70 -25.78
C THR A 63 -2.04 -29.61 -26.77
N GLN A 64 -2.26 -30.87 -26.40
CA GLN A 64 -3.18 -31.75 -27.11
C GLN A 64 -4.63 -31.42 -26.70
N ALA A 65 -5.41 -30.91 -27.65
CA ALA A 65 -6.86 -30.89 -27.58
C ALA A 65 -7.40 -32.25 -28.05
N GLN A 66 -8.27 -32.88 -27.26
CA GLN A 66 -9.12 -33.97 -27.72
C GLN A 66 -10.58 -33.55 -27.65
N SER A 67 -11.11 -33.18 -28.81
CA SER A 67 -12.53 -33.10 -29.12
C SER A 67 -12.98 -34.44 -29.70
N GLY A 68 -13.95 -35.09 -29.06
CA GLY A 68 -14.64 -36.28 -29.55
C GLY A 68 -16.15 -36.10 -29.45
N VAL A 69 -16.76 -35.73 -30.57
CA VAL A 69 -18.22 -35.76 -30.78
C VAL A 69 -18.62 -37.18 -31.18
N GLN A 70 -19.65 -37.75 -30.55
CA GLN A 70 -20.45 -38.80 -31.17
C GLN A 70 -21.95 -38.52 -30.99
N LEU A 71 -22.62 -38.44 -32.14
CA LEU A 71 -24.05 -38.36 -32.35
C LEU A 71 -24.75 -39.66 -31.93
N SER A 72 -25.94 -39.55 -31.33
CA SER A 72 -27.08 -40.34 -31.79
C SER A 72 -28.40 -39.63 -31.47
N GLN A 73 -29.27 -39.61 -32.48
CA GLN A 73 -30.61 -39.06 -32.50
C GLN A 73 -31.59 -39.93 -31.69
N ALA A 74 -32.62 -39.32 -31.11
CA ALA A 74 -34.02 -39.47 -31.54
C ALA A 74 -35.01 -39.15 -30.40
N GLY A 75 -36.14 -38.54 -30.77
CA GLY A 75 -37.42 -38.86 -30.13
C GLY A 75 -38.03 -37.82 -29.20
N GLN A 76 -38.71 -36.84 -29.80
CA GLN A 76 -39.81 -36.06 -29.22
C GLN A 76 -40.83 -36.94 -28.46
N LEU A 77 -41.36 -36.47 -27.33
CA LEU A 77 -42.80 -36.23 -27.13
C LEU A 77 -43.11 -35.56 -25.78
N VAL A 78 -44.04 -34.62 -25.87
CA VAL A 78 -44.67 -33.83 -24.81
C VAL A 78 -45.85 -34.61 -24.24
N GLN A 79 -46.04 -34.63 -22.90
CA GLN A 79 -47.38 -34.38 -22.32
C GLN A 79 -47.42 -34.15 -20.79
N VAL A 80 -48.39 -33.31 -20.46
CA VAL A 80 -48.91 -32.73 -19.21
C VAL A 80 -49.65 -33.75 -18.30
N GLY A 81 -49.72 -33.47 -16.99
CA GLY A 81 -50.83 -33.87 -16.09
C GLY A 81 -50.41 -34.55 -14.78
N GLN A 82 -50.34 -33.84 -13.63
CA GLN A 82 -51.40 -33.61 -12.62
C GLN A 82 -51.77 -34.76 -11.65
N THR A 83 -51.75 -34.40 -10.35
CA THR A 83 -52.60 -34.82 -9.20
C THR A 83 -52.26 -36.03 -8.29
N THR A 84 -51.92 -35.68 -7.03
CA THR A 84 -52.57 -35.95 -5.72
C THR A 84 -53.04 -37.35 -5.27
N GLY A 85 -52.68 -37.70 -4.01
CA GLY A 85 -53.32 -38.67 -3.10
C GLY A 85 -52.56 -40.01 -3.00
N GLY A 86 -52.16 -40.58 -1.87
CA GLY A 86 -52.64 -40.50 -0.50
C GLY A 86 -53.44 -41.77 -0.15
N GLN A 87 -52.79 -42.84 0.38
CA GLN A 87 -53.35 -43.73 1.41
C GLN A 87 -52.38 -44.85 1.84
N GLN A 88 -52.48 -45.18 3.14
CA GLN A 88 -51.76 -46.21 3.88
C GLN A 88 -52.40 -47.60 3.68
N SER A 89 -51.58 -48.66 3.72
CA SER A 89 -52.00 -49.97 4.24
C SER A 89 -50.80 -50.78 4.74
N LEU A 90 -50.97 -51.34 5.93
CA LEU A 90 -50.07 -52.23 6.65
C LEU A 90 -50.07 -53.64 6.02
N ALA A 91 -48.90 -54.27 5.91
CA ALA A 91 -48.76 -55.72 5.90
C ALA A 91 -47.38 -56.12 6.44
N MET A 92 -47.38 -56.92 7.51
CA MET A 92 -46.19 -57.53 8.10
C MET A 92 -45.74 -58.75 7.30
N GLY A 93 -44.44 -58.98 7.22
CA GLY A 93 -43.93 -60.36 7.14
C GLY A 93 -42.66 -60.59 6.30
N ILE A 94 -41.58 -60.90 7.04
CA ILE A 94 -40.41 -61.74 6.70
C ILE A 94 -39.19 -61.01 6.09
N PRO A 95 -38.01 -61.07 6.76
CA PRO A 95 -36.80 -60.37 6.32
C PRO A 95 -36.02 -61.18 5.27
N ALA A 96 -35.57 -60.49 4.22
CA ALA A 96 -34.65 -61.00 3.20
C ALA A 96 -33.19 -60.59 3.53
N PRO A 97 -32.18 -61.34 3.07
CA PRO A 97 -30.81 -61.28 3.58
C PRO A 97 -30.05 -60.03 3.12
N VAL A 98 -29.21 -59.53 4.04
CA VAL A 98 -28.34 -58.35 3.90
C VAL A 98 -27.28 -58.61 2.81
N ALA A 99 -27.32 -57.81 1.74
CA ALA A 99 -26.24 -57.72 0.76
C ALA A 99 -25.06 -56.90 1.33
N PRO A 100 -23.81 -57.21 0.96
CA PRO A 100 -22.63 -56.52 1.50
C PRO A 100 -22.64 -55.04 1.09
N GLY A 101 -22.55 -54.18 2.10
CA GLY A 101 -22.57 -52.73 1.96
C GLY A 101 -21.42 -52.23 1.10
N SER A 102 -21.79 -51.41 0.12
CA SER A 102 -20.92 -50.45 -0.54
C SER A 102 -20.30 -49.53 0.50
N VAL A 103 -18.96 -49.47 0.50
CA VAL A 103 -18.19 -48.52 1.29
C VAL A 103 -18.58 -47.11 0.84
N GLN A 104 -19.34 -46.41 1.68
CA GLN A 104 -19.52 -44.96 1.54
C GLN A 104 -18.16 -44.32 1.85
N PHE A 105 -17.51 -43.77 0.82
CA PHE A 105 -16.45 -42.80 1.02
C PHE A 105 -17.08 -41.58 1.69
N ALA A 106 -16.83 -41.42 2.98
CA ALA A 106 -17.10 -40.17 3.67
C ALA A 106 -16.34 -39.07 2.93
N SER A 107 -17.07 -38.11 2.38
CA SER A 107 -16.52 -36.86 1.87
C SER A 107 -15.87 -36.13 3.04
N SER A 108 -14.56 -36.31 3.19
CA SER A 108 -13.73 -35.51 4.09
C SER A 108 -13.89 -34.05 3.70
N GLN A 109 -14.54 -33.27 4.57
CA GLN A 109 -14.52 -31.82 4.46
C GLN A 109 -13.06 -31.35 4.43
N PRO A 110 -12.71 -30.35 3.60
CA PRO A 110 -11.40 -29.74 3.71
C PRO A 110 -11.32 -29.11 5.10
N VAL A 111 -10.46 -29.68 5.94
CA VAL A 111 -10.04 -29.07 7.20
C VAL A 111 -9.40 -27.74 6.77
N SER A 112 -10.08 -26.65 7.07
CA SER A 112 -9.49 -25.31 6.99
C SER A 112 -8.24 -25.34 7.85
N VAL A 113 -7.08 -25.29 7.19
CA VAL A 113 -5.81 -25.17 7.89
C VAL A 113 -5.83 -23.78 8.49
N ALA A 114 -6.23 -23.69 9.76
CA ALA A 114 -6.09 -22.47 10.54
C ALA A 114 -4.64 -22.03 10.41
N GLN A 115 -4.45 -20.88 9.77
CA GLN A 115 -3.16 -20.25 9.62
C GLN A 115 -2.55 -20.14 11.03
N PRO A 116 -1.29 -20.57 11.25
CA PRO A 116 -0.64 -20.40 12.53
C PRO A 116 -0.77 -18.93 12.97
N PRO A 117 -1.01 -18.63 14.25
CA PRO A 117 -1.00 -17.26 14.72
C PRO A 117 0.31 -16.63 14.27
N GLN A 118 0.22 -15.58 13.45
CA GLN A 118 1.39 -14.81 13.09
C GLN A 118 2.04 -14.35 14.40
N PRO A 119 3.37 -14.43 14.53
CA PRO A 119 4.06 -13.88 15.69
C PRO A 119 3.58 -12.44 15.88
N ALA A 120 3.21 -12.08 17.12
CA ALA A 120 2.93 -10.70 17.46
C ALA A 120 4.10 -9.86 16.95
N VAL A 121 3.83 -9.03 15.93
CA VAL A 121 4.84 -8.12 15.39
C VAL A 121 5.25 -7.25 16.57
N ALA A 122 6.50 -7.38 16.99
CA ALA A 122 7.01 -6.65 18.13
C ALA A 122 6.77 -5.16 17.89
N MET A 123 5.98 -4.52 18.77
CA MET A 123 5.74 -3.09 18.73
C MET A 123 7.09 -2.39 18.65
N GLY A 124 7.31 -1.60 17.59
CA GLY A 124 8.44 -0.69 17.54
C GLY A 124 8.43 0.21 18.79
N PRO A 125 9.59 0.60 19.35
CA PRO A 125 9.62 1.45 20.53
C PRO A 125 8.95 2.78 20.24
N VAL A 126 7.87 3.07 20.96
CA VAL A 126 7.22 4.39 20.98
C VAL A 126 8.17 5.37 21.67
N LEU A 127 8.53 6.46 20.99
CA LEU A 127 9.37 7.50 21.56
C LEU A 127 8.67 8.14 22.79
N PRO A 128 9.35 8.32 23.94
CA PRO A 128 8.77 8.98 25.10
C PRO A 128 8.30 10.40 24.76
N GLY A 129 7.01 10.70 24.99
CA GLY A 129 6.41 12.01 24.70
C GLY A 129 5.85 12.17 23.28
N ALA A 130 5.89 11.13 22.44
CA ALA A 130 5.22 11.11 21.15
C ALA A 130 3.70 11.05 21.32
N HIS A 131 2.96 11.83 20.53
CA HIS A 131 1.51 11.72 20.46
C HIS A 131 1.12 10.39 19.82
N ALA A 132 0.22 9.65 20.47
CA ALA A 132 -0.35 8.43 19.89
C ALA A 132 -1.33 8.80 18.77
N ILE A 133 -1.14 8.22 17.59
CA ILE A 133 -2.05 8.36 16.45
C ILE A 133 -2.42 6.97 15.96
N ASP A 134 -3.71 6.66 16.00
CA ASP A 134 -4.25 5.44 15.39
C ASP A 134 -5.14 5.83 14.21
N LEU A 135 -4.90 5.20 13.07
CA LEU A 135 -5.64 5.44 11.84
C LEU A 135 -6.15 4.12 11.28
N ALA A 136 -7.46 3.98 11.13
CA ALA A 136 -8.08 2.88 10.42
C ALA A 136 -8.52 3.34 9.03
N ILE A 137 -7.95 2.71 8.00
CA ILE A 137 -8.38 2.87 6.61
C ILE A 137 -9.47 1.83 6.34
N CYS A 138 -10.65 2.29 5.95
CA CYS A 138 -11.77 1.43 5.57
C CYS A 138 -12.09 1.69 4.10
N LEU A 139 -11.71 0.77 3.21
CA LEU A 139 -11.85 0.96 1.76
C LEU A 139 -12.85 -0.02 1.16
N ASP A 140 -13.81 0.54 0.44
CA ASP A 140 -14.68 -0.22 -0.44
C ASP A 140 -13.91 -0.84 -1.60
N THR A 141 -14.16 -2.12 -1.83
CA THR A 141 -13.54 -2.94 -2.87
C THR A 141 -14.59 -3.61 -3.76
N SER A 142 -15.81 -3.07 -3.80
CA SER A 142 -16.87 -3.49 -4.71
C SER A 142 -16.49 -3.25 -6.18
N GLY A 143 -17.25 -3.86 -7.09
CA GLY A 143 -17.05 -3.65 -8.53
C GLY A 143 -17.31 -2.21 -9.00
N SER A 144 -18.16 -1.45 -8.30
CA SER A 144 -18.47 -0.05 -8.66
C SER A 144 -17.29 0.89 -8.42
N MET A 145 -16.33 0.49 -7.58
CA MET A 145 -15.08 1.23 -7.36
C MET A 145 -14.09 1.10 -8.53
N ASP A 146 -14.42 0.37 -9.59
CA ASP A 146 -13.60 0.28 -10.81
C ASP A 146 -13.31 1.66 -11.40
N GLY A 147 -12.01 1.95 -11.61
CA GLY A 147 -11.54 3.25 -12.09
C GLY A 147 -11.44 4.34 -11.01
N LEU A 148 -12.00 4.12 -9.82
CA LEU A 148 -11.94 5.03 -8.67
C LEU A 148 -10.93 4.58 -7.60
N ILE A 149 -10.78 3.27 -7.43
CA ILE A 149 -10.04 2.67 -6.32
C ILE A 149 -8.58 3.14 -6.24
N ASP A 150 -7.90 3.34 -7.36
CA ASP A 150 -6.49 3.75 -7.35
C ASP A 150 -6.30 5.21 -6.88
N SER A 151 -7.27 6.09 -7.17
CA SER A 151 -7.29 7.45 -6.65
C SER A 151 -7.60 7.45 -5.14
N ALA A 152 -8.49 6.56 -4.69
CA ALA A 152 -8.79 6.38 -3.27
C ALA A 152 -7.56 5.89 -2.50
N LYS A 153 -6.88 4.83 -2.98
CA LYS A 153 -5.63 4.32 -2.38
C LYS A 153 -4.56 5.40 -2.25
N GLN A 154 -4.35 6.21 -3.30
CA GLN A 154 -3.36 7.30 -3.27
C GLN A 154 -3.74 8.39 -2.26
N THR A 155 -5.02 8.76 -2.18
CA THR A 155 -5.51 9.75 -1.21
C THR A 155 -5.34 9.25 0.22
N LEU A 156 -5.71 8.00 0.48
CA LEU A 156 -5.55 7.35 1.78
C LEU A 156 -4.07 7.25 2.18
N TRP A 157 -3.18 6.90 1.24
CA TRP A 157 -1.74 6.86 1.47
C TRP A 157 -1.15 8.25 1.75
N ALA A 158 -1.63 9.30 1.06
CA ALA A 158 -1.22 10.68 1.33
C ALA A 158 -1.60 11.12 2.75
N ILE A 159 -2.74 10.68 3.28
CA ILE A 159 -3.14 10.93 4.68
C ILE A 159 -2.14 10.27 5.65
N VAL A 160 -1.78 9.00 5.41
CA VAL A 160 -0.79 8.27 6.23
C VAL A 160 0.54 9.03 6.25
N ASN A 161 1.01 9.48 5.08
CA ASN A 161 2.26 10.22 4.96
C ASN A 161 2.23 11.59 5.62
N ASP A 162 1.08 12.27 5.61
CA ASP A 162 0.95 13.57 6.27
C ASP A 162 1.14 13.43 7.78
N MET A 163 0.64 12.35 8.39
CA MET A 163 0.85 12.07 9.82
C MET A 163 2.34 11.95 10.17
N ALA A 164 3.19 11.61 9.21
CA ALA A 164 4.64 11.54 9.40
C ALA A 164 5.32 12.92 9.56
N LEU A 165 4.61 14.01 9.29
CA LEU A 165 5.08 15.39 9.42
C LEU A 165 4.81 16.01 10.81
N VAL A 166 4.17 15.26 11.70
CA VAL A 166 3.92 15.68 13.08
C VAL A 166 5.24 15.72 13.86
N GLU A 167 5.45 16.77 14.65
CA GLU A 167 6.59 16.90 15.56
C GLU A 167 6.13 17.18 17.01
N PRO A 168 6.68 16.49 18.02
CA PRO A 168 7.62 15.38 17.91
C PRO A 168 7.02 14.19 17.16
N ALA A 169 7.86 13.41 16.46
CA ALA A 169 7.44 12.27 15.65
C ALA A 169 6.41 11.39 16.41
N PRO A 170 5.22 11.14 15.83
CA PRO A 170 4.13 10.50 16.55
C PRO A 170 4.36 9.00 16.66
N ALA A 171 3.63 8.36 17.57
CA ALA A 171 3.47 6.91 17.58
C ALA A 171 2.29 6.55 16.66
N LEU A 172 2.55 6.50 15.35
CA LEU A 172 1.53 6.19 14.35
C LEU A 172 1.33 4.67 14.22
N ARG A 173 0.09 4.20 14.37
CA ARG A 173 -0.34 2.85 13.97
C ARG A 173 -1.44 2.96 12.91
N VAL A 174 -1.35 2.13 11.88
CA VAL A 174 -2.33 2.10 10.79
C VAL A 174 -2.94 0.72 10.68
N ALA A 175 -4.26 0.66 10.52
CA ALA A 175 -5.03 -0.53 10.23
C ALA A 175 -5.65 -0.43 8.83
N LEU A 176 -5.94 -1.57 8.22
CA LEU A 176 -6.63 -1.66 6.94
C LEU A 176 -7.80 -2.63 7.07
N LEU A 177 -8.98 -2.14 6.72
CA LEU A 177 -10.19 -2.93 6.58
C LEU A 177 -10.76 -2.71 5.17
N THR A 178 -11.34 -3.75 4.61
CA THR A 178 -12.04 -3.70 3.33
C THR A 178 -13.48 -4.15 3.48
N PHE A 179 -14.36 -3.57 2.66
CA PHE A 179 -15.77 -3.94 2.59
C PHE A 179 -16.25 -3.95 1.14
N GLY A 180 -17.50 -4.38 0.89
CA GLY A 180 -18.06 -4.41 -0.46
C GLY A 180 -17.64 -5.60 -1.33
N ASN A 181 -16.88 -6.55 -0.77
CA ASN A 181 -16.32 -7.67 -1.52
C ASN A 181 -17.12 -8.97 -1.32
N ASP A 182 -17.63 -9.58 -2.38
CA ASP A 182 -18.46 -10.79 -2.28
C ASP A 182 -17.66 -12.04 -1.86
N LYS A 183 -16.32 -11.99 -1.91
CA LYS A 183 -15.46 -13.05 -1.35
C LYS A 183 -15.36 -12.98 0.17
N HIS A 184 -15.77 -11.87 0.79
CA HIS A 184 -15.80 -11.76 2.25
C HIS A 184 -17.03 -12.47 2.83
N SER A 185 -16.97 -12.80 4.11
CA SER A 185 -18.09 -13.49 4.77
C SER A 185 -19.30 -12.57 4.92
N ALA A 186 -20.45 -13.00 4.41
CA ALA A 186 -21.73 -12.34 4.64
C ALA A 186 -22.11 -12.29 6.13
N GLU A 187 -21.60 -13.21 6.96
CA GLU A 187 -21.83 -13.21 8.41
C GLU A 187 -21.26 -11.95 9.08
N ASN A 188 -20.12 -11.47 8.57
CA ASN A 188 -19.50 -10.22 8.99
C ASN A 188 -19.95 -9.04 8.11
N GLY A 189 -21.02 -9.23 7.32
CA GLY A 189 -21.53 -8.31 6.29
C GLY A 189 -20.45 -7.76 5.37
N TRP A 190 -19.64 -8.68 4.84
CA TRP A 190 -18.62 -8.42 3.84
C TRP A 190 -17.47 -7.52 4.29
N VAL A 191 -17.29 -7.35 5.60
CA VAL A 191 -16.13 -6.66 6.17
C VAL A 191 -15.00 -7.66 6.43
N LEU A 192 -13.79 -7.31 5.99
CA LEU A 192 -12.54 -8.01 6.29
C LEU A 192 -11.55 -7.05 6.95
N MET A 193 -10.92 -7.49 8.03
CA MET A 193 -9.77 -6.80 8.61
C MET A 193 -8.49 -7.32 7.94
N ASP A 194 -8.05 -6.66 6.88
CA ASP A 194 -6.83 -7.02 6.16
C ASP A 194 -5.60 -6.89 7.06
N SER A 195 -5.53 -5.86 7.89
CA SER A 195 -4.45 -5.65 8.85
C SER A 195 -4.97 -5.02 10.14
N PRO A 196 -4.62 -5.56 11.32
CA PRO A 196 -4.80 -4.82 12.57
C PRO A 196 -3.88 -3.60 12.61
N LEU A 197 -4.05 -2.74 13.62
CA LEU A 197 -3.19 -1.58 13.88
C LEU A 197 -1.72 -2.03 14.00
N THR A 198 -0.86 -1.52 13.11
CA THR A 198 0.56 -1.84 13.06
C THR A 198 1.40 -0.59 12.76
N THR A 199 2.68 -0.62 13.15
CA THR A 199 3.68 0.39 12.78
C THR A 199 4.39 0.04 11.46
N ASP A 200 4.12 -1.13 10.88
CA ASP A 200 4.72 -1.57 9.61
C ASP A 200 4.00 -0.92 8.41
N LEU A 201 4.54 0.21 7.96
CA LEU A 201 4.00 0.95 6.82
C LEU A 201 4.17 0.22 5.49
N ASP A 202 5.18 -0.64 5.35
CA ASP A 202 5.36 -1.45 4.13
C ASP A 202 4.30 -2.55 4.03
N LEU A 203 3.89 -3.15 5.16
CA LEU A 203 2.75 -4.10 5.21
C LEU A 203 1.44 -3.42 4.80
N ILE A 204 1.19 -2.20 5.29
CA ILE A 204 -0.01 -1.45 4.93
C ILE A 204 0.02 -1.04 3.47
N SER A 205 1.14 -0.50 2.97
CA SER A 205 1.33 -0.19 1.54
C SER A 205 1.10 -1.44 0.68
N GLN A 206 1.72 -2.57 1.04
CA GLN A 206 1.57 -3.84 0.33
C GLN A 206 0.12 -4.24 0.19
N LYS A 207 -0.62 -4.29 1.32
CA LYS A 207 -2.02 -4.71 1.31
C LYS A 207 -2.88 -3.72 0.56
N LEU A 208 -2.77 -2.42 0.86
CA LEU A 208 -3.58 -1.36 0.25
C LEU A 208 -3.43 -1.33 -1.28
N PHE A 209 -2.20 -1.36 -1.79
CA PHE A 209 -1.96 -1.27 -3.24
C PHE A 209 -2.19 -2.59 -3.97
N ALA A 210 -2.22 -3.72 -3.27
CA ALA A 210 -2.62 -5.01 -3.83
C ALA A 210 -4.14 -5.17 -3.99
N LEU A 211 -4.96 -4.31 -3.36
CA LEU A 211 -6.41 -4.42 -3.45
C LEU A 211 -6.91 -4.27 -4.88
N THR A 212 -7.82 -5.15 -5.26
CA THR A 212 -8.59 -5.07 -6.50
C THR A 212 -10.06 -5.01 -6.17
N THR A 213 -10.84 -4.52 -7.11
CA THR A 213 -12.29 -4.48 -7.09
C THR A 213 -12.86 -5.85 -7.43
N ASP A 214 -13.72 -6.37 -6.57
CA ASP A 214 -14.45 -7.62 -6.79
C ASP A 214 -15.58 -7.74 -5.77
N GLY A 215 -16.82 -7.42 -6.12
CA GLY A 215 -17.93 -7.64 -5.21
C GLY A 215 -19.16 -6.79 -5.47
N GLY A 216 -20.10 -6.88 -4.53
CA GLY A 216 -21.40 -6.24 -4.60
C GLY A 216 -21.77 -5.45 -3.36
N THR A 217 -22.23 -6.11 -2.29
CA THR A 217 -22.98 -5.41 -1.22
C THR A 217 -22.08 -4.63 -0.25
N GLU A 218 -22.31 -3.32 -0.13
CA GLU A 218 -21.47 -2.41 0.63
C GLU A 218 -22.12 -1.89 1.90
N TYR A 219 -21.52 -2.16 3.06
CA TYR A 219 -22.06 -1.72 4.36
C TYR A 219 -21.10 -0.78 5.10
N VAL A 220 -21.25 0.52 4.82
CA VAL A 220 -20.51 1.60 5.49
C VAL A 220 -20.71 1.56 7.01
N GLY A 221 -21.95 1.40 7.48
CA GLY A 221 -22.25 1.30 8.91
C GLY A 221 -21.52 0.12 9.58
N ARG A 222 -21.41 -1.01 8.88
CA ARG A 222 -20.76 -2.21 9.42
C ARG A 222 -19.25 -2.08 9.53
N VAL A 223 -18.59 -1.53 8.51
CA VAL A 223 -17.13 -1.37 8.56
C VAL A 223 -16.72 -0.36 9.62
N VAL A 224 -17.50 0.71 9.80
CA VAL A 224 -17.28 1.69 10.89
C VAL A 224 -17.49 1.04 12.26
N ASP A 225 -18.54 0.24 12.45
CA ASP A 225 -18.78 -0.48 13.70
C ASP A 225 -17.67 -1.52 14.00
N ALA A 226 -17.28 -2.31 13.00
CA ALA A 226 -16.20 -3.29 13.12
C ALA A 226 -14.86 -2.62 13.47
N ALA A 227 -14.49 -1.55 12.77
CA ALA A 227 -13.28 -0.79 13.09
C ALA A 227 -13.33 -0.21 14.51
N THR A 228 -14.50 0.26 14.95
CA THR A 228 -14.72 0.83 16.29
C THR A 228 -14.55 -0.23 17.39
N ARG A 229 -15.13 -1.43 17.21
CA ARG A 229 -15.16 -2.48 18.23
C ARG A 229 -13.95 -3.40 18.24
N ASP A 230 -13.42 -3.75 17.07
CA ASP A 230 -12.54 -4.90 16.94
C ASP A 230 -11.04 -4.52 16.84
N LEU A 231 -10.73 -3.24 16.61
CA LEU A 231 -9.35 -2.74 16.67
C LEU A 231 -8.91 -2.40 18.09
N ASP A 232 -7.64 -2.70 18.41
CA ASP A 232 -7.01 -2.37 19.70
C ASP A 232 -6.54 -0.91 19.75
N TRP A 233 -7.51 0.01 19.78
CA TRP A 233 -7.28 1.46 19.84
C TRP A 233 -6.50 1.86 21.10
N SER A 234 -5.70 2.92 20.98
CA SER A 234 -4.89 3.47 22.05
C SER A 234 -5.77 3.81 23.26
N THR A 235 -5.28 3.50 24.45
CA THR A 235 -5.98 3.85 25.71
C THR A 235 -5.62 5.26 26.19
N ASP A 236 -4.70 5.95 25.52
CA ASP A 236 -4.35 7.33 25.83
C ASP A 236 -5.53 8.27 25.49
N PRO A 237 -6.06 9.05 26.46
CA PRO A 237 -7.15 9.99 26.22
C PRO A 237 -6.80 11.12 25.25
N ASN A 238 -5.51 11.42 25.10
CA ASN A 238 -5.00 12.42 24.17
C ASN A 238 -4.60 11.83 22.80
N ALA A 239 -4.76 10.51 22.61
CA ALA A 239 -4.53 9.92 21.30
C ALA A 239 -5.49 10.52 20.25
N LEU A 240 -4.96 10.71 19.04
CA LEU A 240 -5.77 10.97 17.86
C LEU A 240 -6.20 9.62 17.28
N LYS A 241 -7.50 9.36 17.25
CA LYS A 241 -8.08 8.12 16.72
C LYS A 241 -8.99 8.46 15.57
N LEU A 242 -8.66 7.94 14.39
CA LEU A 242 -9.32 8.28 13.14
C LEU A 242 -9.76 7.02 12.42
N ILE A 243 -11.00 6.99 11.97
CA ILE A 243 -11.45 6.13 10.88
C ILE A 243 -11.52 7.01 9.63
N VAL A 244 -10.96 6.54 8.51
CA VAL A 244 -11.21 7.14 7.19
C VAL A 244 -11.91 6.08 6.34
N VAL A 245 -13.20 6.27 6.07
CA VAL A 245 -14.01 5.37 5.26
C VAL A 245 -14.19 5.93 3.85
N ALA A 246 -13.96 5.10 2.83
CA ALA A 246 -14.04 5.48 1.42
C ALA A 246 -14.84 4.46 0.59
N GLY A 247 -15.75 4.94 -0.26
CA GLY A 247 -16.58 4.13 -1.16
C GLY A 247 -17.49 4.99 -2.04
N ASN A 248 -18.27 4.39 -2.94
CA ASN A 248 -19.04 5.15 -3.94
C ASN A 248 -20.55 4.88 -3.98
N GLU A 249 -21.07 3.99 -3.14
CA GLU A 249 -22.51 3.73 -3.06
C GLU A 249 -23.17 4.40 -1.86
N SER A 250 -24.49 4.29 -1.73
CA SER A 250 -25.22 4.84 -0.58
C SER A 250 -24.68 4.30 0.76
N ALA A 251 -24.38 5.20 1.71
CA ALA A 251 -23.96 4.81 3.06
C ALA A 251 -25.08 4.15 3.89
N ASP A 252 -26.34 4.24 3.46
CA ASP A 252 -27.53 3.76 4.20
C ASP A 252 -28.01 2.38 3.70
N GLN A 253 -27.10 1.54 3.21
CA GLN A 253 -27.43 0.21 2.67
C GLN A 253 -27.54 -0.90 3.73
N ASP A 254 -26.91 -0.75 4.91
CA ASP A 254 -26.90 -1.82 5.91
C ASP A 254 -28.27 -1.95 6.62
N PRO A 255 -28.96 -3.10 6.49
CA PRO A 255 -30.28 -3.31 7.09
C PRO A 255 -30.26 -3.52 8.61
N THR A 256 -29.08 -3.71 9.20
CA THR A 256 -28.88 -4.09 10.61
C THR A 256 -28.09 -3.07 11.42
N ILE A 257 -27.09 -2.42 10.83
CA ILE A 257 -26.26 -1.41 11.50
C ILE A 257 -26.35 -0.09 10.73
N PRO A 258 -27.30 0.79 11.07
CA PRO A 258 -27.39 2.11 10.46
C PRO A 258 -26.09 2.89 10.68
N PHE A 259 -25.55 3.52 9.64
CA PHE A 259 -24.31 4.30 9.75
C PHE A 259 -24.41 5.40 10.82
N ARG A 260 -25.63 5.95 11.05
CA ARG A 260 -25.88 6.98 12.05
C ARG A 260 -25.59 6.50 13.47
N ASP A 261 -25.88 5.23 13.75
CA ASP A 261 -25.60 4.63 15.05
C ASP A 261 -24.11 4.26 15.16
N ALA A 262 -23.53 3.70 14.09
CA ALA A 262 -22.10 3.39 14.02
C ALA A 262 -21.22 4.64 14.23
N SER A 263 -21.50 5.75 13.53
CA SER A 263 -20.78 7.03 13.70
C SER A 263 -20.89 7.57 15.12
N LYS A 264 -22.08 7.54 15.72
CA LYS A 264 -22.29 8.00 17.11
C LYS A 264 -21.56 7.12 18.12
N ASN A 265 -21.52 5.81 17.88
CA ASN A 265 -20.77 4.87 18.72
C ASN A 265 -19.27 5.12 18.62
N ALA A 266 -18.74 5.35 17.41
CA ALA A 266 -17.34 5.68 17.18
C ALA A 266 -16.90 6.93 17.96
N ILE A 267 -17.64 8.03 17.84
CA ILE A 267 -17.28 9.27 18.55
C ILE A 267 -17.48 9.18 20.06
N THR A 268 -18.45 8.38 20.52
CA THR A 268 -18.61 8.05 21.95
C THR A 268 -17.37 7.32 22.50
N ALA A 269 -16.70 6.51 21.67
CA ALA A 269 -15.41 5.88 21.98
C ALA A 269 -14.20 6.80 21.77
N GLY A 270 -14.42 8.07 21.41
CA GLY A 270 -13.38 9.05 21.12
C GLY A 270 -12.70 8.87 19.77
N ILE A 271 -13.34 8.18 18.82
CA ILE A 271 -12.83 7.91 17.47
C ILE A 271 -13.58 8.81 16.50
N MET A 272 -12.85 9.69 15.80
CA MET A 272 -13.44 10.54 14.77
C MET A 272 -13.57 9.75 13.46
N VAL A 273 -14.66 9.95 12.71
CA VAL A 273 -14.88 9.25 11.43
C VAL A 273 -14.85 10.27 10.29
N ASN A 274 -13.82 10.22 9.45
CA ASN A 274 -13.76 10.97 8.21
C ASN A 274 -14.28 10.11 7.05
N SER A 275 -14.92 10.74 6.07
CA SER A 275 -15.63 10.05 4.99
C SER A 275 -15.19 10.57 3.62
N ILE A 276 -14.83 9.68 2.70
CA ILE A 276 -14.43 10.00 1.32
C ILE A 276 -15.42 9.34 0.36
N TYR A 277 -16.31 10.13 -0.23
CA TYR A 277 -17.24 9.66 -1.25
C TYR A 277 -16.58 9.61 -2.63
N CYS A 278 -16.45 8.44 -3.23
CA CYS A 278 -15.83 8.28 -4.54
C CYS A 278 -16.87 8.50 -5.66
N GLY A 279 -17.41 9.70 -5.76
CA GLY A 279 -18.38 10.10 -6.78
C GLY A 279 -18.51 11.62 -6.90
N ASN A 280 -19.55 12.09 -7.58
CA ASN A 280 -19.79 13.52 -7.72
C ASN A 280 -20.38 14.07 -6.41
N PRO A 281 -19.81 15.13 -5.81
CA PRO A 281 -20.30 15.65 -4.53
C PRO A 281 -21.74 16.19 -4.59
N MET A 282 -22.32 16.36 -5.78
CA MET A 282 -23.69 16.78 -6.02
C MET A 282 -24.67 15.61 -6.22
N ASP A 283 -24.19 14.37 -6.16
CA ASP A 283 -25.03 13.19 -6.21
C ASP A 283 -26.00 13.16 -5.02
N ASP A 284 -27.17 12.56 -5.22
CA ASP A 284 -28.24 12.48 -4.23
C ASP A 284 -27.86 11.64 -3.00
N ILE A 285 -26.88 10.74 -3.14
CA ILE A 285 -26.34 9.91 -2.06
C ILE A 285 -25.18 10.58 -1.30
N ALA A 286 -24.52 11.59 -1.87
CA ALA A 286 -23.41 12.30 -1.22
C ALA A 286 -23.76 12.95 0.14
N PRO A 287 -24.98 13.48 0.38
CA PRO A 287 -25.41 13.95 1.70
C PRO A 287 -25.32 12.89 2.80
N ALA A 288 -25.58 11.61 2.51
CA ALA A 288 -25.46 10.55 3.51
C ALA A 288 -23.99 10.33 3.93
N TRP A 289 -23.04 10.38 2.99
CA TRP A 289 -21.61 10.36 3.29
C TRP A 289 -21.16 11.57 4.12
N ARG A 290 -21.68 12.77 3.82
CA ARG A 290 -21.44 13.95 4.68
C ARG A 290 -21.95 13.74 6.10
N GLU A 291 -23.10 13.08 6.24
CA GLU A 291 -23.68 12.78 7.54
C GLU A 291 -22.84 11.77 8.33
N VAL A 292 -22.24 10.75 7.68
CA VAL A 292 -21.34 9.78 8.33
C VAL A 292 -20.25 10.49 9.13
N SER A 293 -19.59 11.48 8.51
CA SER A 293 -18.50 12.21 9.15
C SER A 293 -19.00 13.29 10.11
N LEU A 294 -20.05 14.02 9.75
CA LEU A 294 -20.66 15.04 10.63
C LEU A 294 -21.07 14.47 11.99
N LEU A 295 -21.59 13.25 12.04
CA LEU A 295 -22.05 12.59 13.27
C LEU A 295 -20.91 12.12 14.18
N ALA A 296 -19.66 12.19 13.72
CA ALA A 296 -18.49 11.70 14.45
C ALA A 296 -17.30 12.68 14.43
N ASP A 297 -17.58 13.98 14.52
CA ASP A 297 -16.60 15.07 14.51
C ASP A 297 -15.57 14.97 13.37
N GLY A 298 -16.03 14.44 12.24
CA GLY A 298 -15.27 14.13 11.05
C GLY A 298 -15.38 15.18 9.96
N ASN A 299 -14.65 14.93 8.88
CA ASN A 299 -14.71 15.71 7.65
C ASN A 299 -15.10 14.85 6.46
N PHE A 300 -15.74 15.51 5.50
CA PHE A 300 -16.20 14.93 4.25
C PHE A 300 -15.33 15.37 3.07
N ALA A 301 -15.09 14.42 2.18
CA ALA A 301 -14.36 14.58 0.93
C ALA A 301 -15.06 13.84 -0.20
N SER A 302 -14.81 14.26 -1.45
CA SER A 302 -15.33 13.58 -2.64
C SER A 302 -14.23 13.34 -3.68
N ILE A 303 -14.06 12.10 -4.16
CA ILE A 303 -13.20 11.76 -5.30
C ILE A 303 -14.09 11.64 -6.54
N ASP A 304 -14.07 12.67 -7.38
CA ASP A 304 -14.80 12.65 -8.64
C ASP A 304 -13.88 12.10 -9.75
N ALA A 305 -14.30 11.02 -10.43
CA ALA A 305 -13.57 10.42 -11.55
C ALA A 305 -13.34 11.41 -12.69
N ASP A 306 -14.28 12.33 -12.93
CA ASP A 306 -14.19 13.33 -14.00
C ASP A 306 -13.22 14.46 -13.66
N ASN A 307 -12.98 14.69 -12.36
CA ASN A 307 -12.06 15.69 -11.82
C ASN A 307 -10.87 15.05 -11.10
N GLY A 308 -10.43 13.86 -11.58
CA GLY A 308 -9.42 13.02 -10.94
C GLY A 308 -8.17 13.78 -10.46
N MET A 309 -7.42 13.16 -9.53
CA MET A 309 -6.21 13.76 -8.95
C MET A 309 -5.33 14.35 -10.06
N ILE A 310 -5.12 15.67 -10.04
CA ILE A 310 -4.29 16.32 -11.07
C ILE A 310 -2.84 15.92 -10.82
N VAL A 311 -2.43 14.84 -11.46
CA VAL A 311 -1.04 14.39 -11.46
C VAL A 311 -0.30 15.23 -12.50
N ILE A 312 0.56 16.12 -12.01
CA ILE A 312 1.49 16.86 -12.84
C ILE A 312 2.83 16.13 -12.73
N ASP A 313 3.29 15.54 -13.83
CA ASP A 313 4.64 14.99 -13.91
C ASP A 313 5.65 16.11 -13.66
N THR A 314 6.65 15.84 -12.82
CA THR A 314 7.67 16.82 -12.42
C THR A 314 9.04 16.41 -12.94
N PRO A 315 9.96 17.36 -13.19
CA PRO A 315 11.33 17.03 -13.58
C PRO A 315 12.13 16.36 -12.45
N PHE A 316 11.57 16.26 -11.23
CA PHE A 316 12.22 15.70 -10.05
C PHE A 316 11.81 14.25 -9.78
N ASP A 317 10.79 13.72 -10.48
CA ASP A 317 10.24 12.40 -10.17
C ASP A 317 11.26 11.27 -10.44
N GLU A 318 12.07 11.39 -11.51
CA GLU A 318 13.14 10.42 -11.81
C GLU A 318 14.26 10.46 -10.75
N GLU A 319 14.63 11.65 -10.28
CA GLU A 319 15.65 11.83 -9.26
C GLU A 319 15.17 11.27 -7.91
N LEU A 320 13.92 11.55 -7.51
CA LEU A 320 13.33 10.96 -6.30
C LEU A 320 13.26 9.43 -6.37
N MET A 321 12.93 8.86 -7.53
CA MET A 321 12.95 7.41 -7.74
C MET A 321 14.36 6.84 -7.56
N ALA A 322 15.38 7.48 -8.15
CA ALA A 322 16.77 7.05 -8.04
C ALA A 322 17.33 7.16 -6.62
N LEU A 323 17.00 8.26 -5.91
CA LEU A 323 17.36 8.43 -4.51
C LEU A 323 16.66 7.39 -3.62
N THR A 324 15.37 7.12 -3.86
CA THR A 324 14.60 6.10 -3.14
C THR A 324 15.22 4.72 -3.28
N ALA A 325 15.66 4.34 -4.49
CA ALA A 325 16.39 3.11 -4.73
C ALA A 325 17.79 3.11 -4.08
N SER A 326 18.45 4.27 -4.05
CA SER A 326 19.77 4.40 -3.38
C SER A 326 19.68 4.23 -1.87
N VAL A 327 18.58 4.70 -1.24
CA VAL A 327 18.29 4.48 0.18
C VAL A 327 18.17 2.98 0.49
N ASN A 328 17.60 2.15 -0.41
CA ASN A 328 17.51 0.69 -0.20
C ASN A 328 18.87 0.04 -0.01
N GLY A 329 19.90 0.53 -0.70
CA GLY A 329 21.27 0.04 -0.56
C GLY A 329 21.95 0.39 0.76
N THR A 330 21.23 0.97 1.72
CA THR A 330 21.72 1.28 3.07
C THR A 330 21.09 0.44 4.17
N TYR A 331 20.09 -0.39 3.84
CA TYR A 331 19.49 -1.33 4.80
C TYR A 331 20.35 -2.59 4.87
N ILE A 332 20.48 -3.12 6.08
CA ILE A 332 21.24 -4.34 6.36
C ILE A 332 20.24 -5.37 6.88
N PRO A 333 19.77 -6.29 6.01
CA PRO A 333 18.89 -7.37 6.42
C PRO A 333 19.51 -8.19 7.56
N TRP A 334 18.77 -8.41 8.65
CA TRP A 334 19.19 -9.28 9.74
C TRP A 334 18.04 -10.15 10.25
N GLY A 335 18.42 -11.26 10.90
CA GLY A 335 17.48 -12.26 11.40
C GLY A 335 16.75 -13.01 10.28
N GLU A 336 15.89 -13.97 10.67
CA GLU A 336 15.18 -14.83 9.72
C GLU A 336 14.27 -14.06 8.74
N GLY A 337 13.68 -12.95 9.19
CA GLY A 337 12.82 -12.09 8.38
C GLY A 337 13.57 -11.04 7.55
N GLY A 338 14.89 -10.87 7.74
CA GLY A 338 15.72 -9.85 7.12
C GLY A 338 15.53 -9.75 5.61
N ALA A 339 15.81 -10.86 4.91
CA ALA A 339 15.77 -10.91 3.46
C ALA A 339 14.36 -10.65 2.90
N ALA A 340 13.33 -11.21 3.54
CA ALA A 340 11.94 -11.04 3.10
C ALA A 340 11.46 -9.59 3.27
N GLY A 341 11.84 -8.92 4.37
CA GLY A 341 11.53 -7.51 4.59
C GLY A 341 12.20 -6.60 3.55
N CYS A 342 13.48 -6.84 3.28
CA CYS A 342 14.23 -6.12 2.25
C CYS A 342 13.62 -6.31 0.85
N GLU A 343 13.28 -7.54 0.48
CA GLU A 343 12.60 -7.82 -0.79
C GLU A 343 11.24 -7.11 -0.88
N ASN A 344 10.44 -7.15 0.20
CA ASN A 344 9.15 -6.45 0.23
C ASN A 344 9.33 -4.94 0.02
N GLN A 345 10.35 -4.33 0.63
CA GLN A 345 10.66 -2.91 0.43
C GLN A 345 10.90 -2.57 -1.05
N TRP A 346 11.70 -3.39 -1.76
CA TRP A 346 11.92 -3.23 -3.20
C TRP A 346 10.65 -3.41 -4.02
N VAL A 347 9.82 -4.39 -3.68
CA VAL A 347 8.53 -4.62 -4.34
C VAL A 347 7.60 -3.42 -4.14
N GLN A 348 7.55 -2.83 -2.94
CA GLN A 348 6.72 -1.65 -2.69
C GLN A 348 7.22 -0.41 -3.45
N ASP A 349 8.54 -0.24 -3.58
CA ASP A 349 9.12 0.82 -4.41
C ASP A 349 8.75 0.64 -5.89
N ALA A 350 8.74 -0.61 -6.39
CA ALA A 350 8.29 -0.96 -7.74
C ALA A 350 6.81 -0.69 -7.97
N ASN A 351 5.97 -1.10 -7.02
CA ASN A 351 4.53 -0.85 -7.09
C ASN A 351 4.24 0.65 -7.18
N ASN A 352 4.82 1.47 -6.29
CA ASN A 352 4.64 2.93 -6.30
C ASN A 352 5.20 3.56 -7.58
N GLY A 353 6.37 3.13 -8.05
CA GLY A 353 6.98 3.62 -9.29
C GLY A 353 6.18 3.31 -10.56
N SER A 354 5.34 2.27 -10.53
CA SER A 354 4.49 1.90 -11.65
C SER A 354 3.23 2.76 -11.79
N LEU A 355 2.80 3.43 -10.70
CA LEU A 355 1.59 4.24 -10.65
C LEU A 355 1.80 5.59 -11.35
N ASN A 356 2.47 6.54 -10.69
CA ASN A 356 2.72 7.88 -11.21
C ASN A 356 3.79 8.64 -10.39
N GLY A 357 4.20 9.83 -10.86
CA GLY A 357 5.22 10.65 -10.18
C GLY A 357 4.83 11.09 -8.76
N ASN A 358 3.55 11.25 -8.47
CA ASN A 358 3.08 11.58 -7.12
C ASN A 358 3.25 10.40 -6.15
N ALA A 359 2.96 9.17 -6.59
CA ALA A 359 3.20 7.98 -5.79
C ALA A 359 4.69 7.77 -5.49
N ILE A 360 5.59 8.05 -6.46
CA ILE A 360 7.04 8.04 -6.25
C ILE A 360 7.44 9.03 -5.16
N ALA A 361 6.96 10.27 -5.25
CA ALA A 361 7.28 11.31 -4.28
C ALA A 361 6.76 10.97 -2.88
N LEU A 362 5.53 10.46 -2.77
CA LEU A 362 4.95 9.99 -1.51
C LEU A 362 5.77 8.84 -0.93
N ARG A 363 6.23 7.88 -1.73
CA ARG A 363 7.07 6.79 -1.26
C ARG A 363 8.43 7.27 -0.76
N ALA A 364 9.06 8.20 -1.48
CA ALA A 364 10.31 8.83 -1.05
C ALA A 364 10.13 9.54 0.30
N GLN A 365 9.03 10.28 0.46
CA GLN A 365 8.68 10.98 1.70
C GLN A 365 8.46 10.00 2.86
N SER A 366 7.71 8.90 2.67
CA SER A 366 7.49 7.90 3.72
C SER A 366 8.82 7.40 4.28
N LYS A 367 9.74 6.96 3.40
CA LYS A 367 11.05 6.40 3.77
C LYS A 367 12.03 7.42 4.35
N ASN A 368 11.79 8.69 4.08
CA ASN A 368 12.55 9.80 4.63
C ASN A 368 12.01 10.26 6.00
N SER A 369 10.85 9.75 6.41
CA SER A 369 10.22 10.11 7.68
C SER A 369 10.82 9.33 8.86
N LYS A 370 10.72 9.92 10.06
CA LYS A 370 11.10 9.26 11.32
C LYS A 370 10.24 8.05 11.67
N LEU A 371 9.09 7.89 11.02
CA LEU A 371 8.17 6.76 11.24
C LEU A 371 8.58 5.51 10.49
N TYR A 372 9.41 5.64 9.46
CA TYR A 372 9.85 4.50 8.67
C TYR A 372 11.02 3.80 9.36
N VAL A 373 10.66 2.83 10.20
CA VAL A 373 11.59 2.01 10.97
C VAL A 373 11.34 0.55 10.61
N CYS A 374 12.37 -0.12 10.11
CA CYS A 374 12.29 -1.50 9.68
C CYS A 374 12.89 -2.42 10.75
N SER A 375 12.07 -3.24 11.42
CA SER A 375 12.57 -4.17 12.45
C SER A 375 13.58 -5.21 11.91
N TRP A 376 13.51 -5.48 10.61
CA TRP A 376 14.36 -6.40 9.87
C TRP A 376 15.68 -5.77 9.39
N ASP A 377 15.89 -4.48 9.64
CA ASP A 377 17.11 -3.73 9.31
C ASP A 377 18.02 -3.54 10.54
N LEU A 378 19.29 -3.93 10.41
CA LEU A 378 20.25 -3.88 11.50
C LEU A 378 20.61 -2.45 11.90
N VAL A 379 20.60 -1.51 10.96
CA VAL A 379 20.86 -0.09 11.27
C VAL A 379 19.77 0.45 12.19
N ASP A 380 18.50 0.24 11.84
CA ASP A 380 17.37 0.64 12.67
C ASP A 380 17.33 -0.12 14.01
N ALA A 381 17.53 -1.43 13.97
CA ALA A 381 17.48 -2.27 15.17
C ALA A 381 18.57 -1.90 16.19
N THR A 382 19.78 -1.57 15.73
CA THR A 382 20.87 -1.13 16.62
C THR A 382 20.63 0.28 17.15
N LYS A 383 20.24 1.22 16.28
CA LYS A 383 19.90 2.61 16.67
C LYS A 383 18.81 2.67 17.72
N ASN A 384 17.81 1.79 17.62
CA ASN A 384 16.68 1.73 18.55
C ASN A 384 16.95 0.81 19.76
N GLY A 385 18.16 0.25 19.89
CA GLY A 385 18.54 -0.62 21.01
C GLY A 385 17.79 -1.96 21.04
N GLN A 386 17.20 -2.39 19.92
CA GLN A 386 16.49 -3.66 19.79
C GLN A 386 17.46 -4.85 19.72
N VAL A 387 18.65 -4.64 19.18
CA VAL A 387 19.71 -5.64 19.09
C VAL A 387 21.07 -5.01 19.33
N LYS A 388 21.97 -5.76 19.96
CA LYS A 388 23.38 -5.40 20.06
C LYS A 388 24.19 -6.14 19.02
N ILE A 389 25.29 -5.55 18.56
CA ILE A 389 26.12 -6.12 17.49
C ILE A 389 26.64 -7.50 17.87
N GLU A 390 27.04 -7.69 19.14
CA GLU A 390 27.52 -8.98 19.66
C GLU A 390 26.47 -10.11 19.66
N ASP A 391 25.18 -9.76 19.61
CA ASP A 391 24.06 -10.69 19.65
C ASP A 391 23.54 -11.04 18.24
N VAL A 392 24.11 -10.46 17.19
CA VAL A 392 23.67 -10.67 15.80
C VAL A 392 24.10 -12.05 15.30
N ASP A 393 23.12 -12.88 14.91
CA ASP A 393 23.40 -14.13 14.22
C ASP A 393 23.85 -13.87 12.77
N ARG A 394 25.17 -13.92 12.59
CA ARG A 394 25.87 -13.61 11.33
C ARG A 394 25.40 -14.47 10.15
N LYS A 395 24.82 -15.65 10.38
CA LYS A 395 24.36 -16.53 9.28
C LYS A 395 23.20 -15.95 8.46
N PHE A 396 22.48 -14.97 9.03
CA PHE A 396 21.38 -14.28 8.36
C PHE A 396 21.80 -12.99 7.66
N LEU A 397 23.07 -12.58 7.81
CA LEU A 397 23.61 -11.43 7.10
C LEU A 397 24.02 -11.83 5.67
N ALA A 398 24.18 -10.84 4.80
CA ALA A 398 24.78 -11.02 3.48
C ALA A 398 26.18 -11.67 3.59
N GLU A 399 26.58 -12.44 2.58
CA GLU A 399 27.80 -13.26 2.57
C GLU A 399 29.05 -12.43 2.94
N GLU A 400 29.11 -11.18 2.46
CA GLU A 400 30.23 -10.27 2.68
C GLU A 400 30.35 -9.80 4.14
N LEU A 401 29.27 -9.87 4.92
CA LEU A 401 29.20 -9.41 6.31
C LEU A 401 29.40 -10.54 7.33
N GLN A 402 29.20 -11.80 6.93
CA GLN A 402 29.23 -12.94 7.85
C GLN A 402 30.62 -13.14 8.48
N GLY A 403 31.69 -12.79 7.75
CA GLY A 403 33.08 -12.93 8.18
C GLY A 403 33.64 -11.77 8.98
N MET A 404 32.90 -10.65 9.11
CA MET A 404 33.34 -9.50 9.90
C MET A 404 33.41 -9.88 11.38
N ASN A 405 34.24 -9.21 12.17
CA ASN A 405 34.15 -9.25 13.64
C ASN A 405 33.15 -8.19 14.15
N ASP A 406 32.97 -8.06 15.46
CA ASP A 406 31.97 -7.15 16.04
C ASP A 406 32.31 -5.68 15.78
N GLU A 407 33.59 -5.32 15.87
CA GLU A 407 34.08 -3.95 15.62
C GLU A 407 33.92 -3.57 14.14
N GLU A 408 34.22 -4.49 13.23
CA GLU A 408 34.04 -4.32 11.79
C GLU A 408 32.56 -4.22 11.40
N LEU A 409 31.69 -5.07 11.97
CA LEU A 409 30.26 -5.02 11.71
C LEU A 409 29.64 -3.72 12.26
N ALA A 410 30.02 -3.29 13.46
CA ALA A 410 29.59 -2.02 14.04
C ALA A 410 30.01 -0.83 13.15
N ALA A 411 31.26 -0.82 12.68
CA ALA A 411 31.75 0.21 11.76
C ALA A 411 30.99 0.20 10.42
N HIS A 412 30.62 -0.97 9.91
CA HIS A 412 29.82 -1.09 8.69
C HIS A 412 28.39 -0.57 8.88
N VAL A 413 27.74 -0.91 10.00
CA VAL A 413 26.40 -0.42 10.37
C VAL A 413 26.41 1.11 10.47
N GLU A 414 27.40 1.68 11.16
CA GLU A 414 27.54 3.14 11.28
C GLU A 414 27.78 3.81 9.92
N LYS A 415 28.61 3.22 9.05
CA LYS A 415 28.83 3.71 7.68
C LYS A 415 27.52 3.72 6.88
N MET A 416 26.70 2.68 6.98
CA MET A 416 25.40 2.63 6.30
C MET A 416 24.41 3.64 6.88
N SER A 417 24.42 3.85 8.20
CA SER A 417 23.66 4.89 8.89
C SER A 417 23.98 6.29 8.35
N GLN A 418 25.27 6.63 8.26
CA GLN A 418 25.74 7.91 7.73
C GLN A 418 25.34 8.10 6.25
N LYS A 419 25.58 7.08 5.42
CA LYS A 419 25.17 7.11 4.00
C LYS A 419 23.66 7.28 3.84
N ARG A 420 22.86 6.61 4.69
CA ARG A 420 21.40 6.77 4.70
C ARG A 420 21.01 8.22 4.99
N ALA A 421 21.60 8.83 6.02
CA ALA A 421 21.34 10.22 6.39
C ALA A 421 21.70 11.20 5.27
N GLU A 422 22.82 10.99 4.56
CA GLU A 422 23.22 11.80 3.41
C GLU A 422 22.20 11.74 2.27
N ILE A 423 21.75 10.53 1.90
CA ILE A 423 20.75 10.36 0.83
C ILE A 423 19.39 10.93 1.26
N GLN A 424 19.00 10.74 2.52
CA GLN A 424 17.78 11.32 3.10
C GLN A 424 17.78 12.85 3.08
N ALA A 425 18.95 13.48 3.28
CA ALA A 425 19.10 14.92 3.08
C ALA A 425 18.86 15.34 1.62
N GLN A 426 19.38 14.57 0.66
CA GLN A 426 19.13 14.82 -0.78
C GLN A 426 17.64 14.64 -1.13
N VAL A 427 16.97 13.60 -0.60
CA VAL A 427 15.54 13.41 -0.78
C VAL A 427 14.77 14.64 -0.27
N THR A 428 15.11 15.14 0.92
CA THR A 428 14.52 16.36 1.48
C THR A 428 14.65 17.55 0.53
N GLU A 429 15.86 17.78 0.01
CA GLU A 429 16.13 18.88 -0.91
C GLU A 429 15.33 18.76 -2.22
N VAL A 430 15.33 17.58 -2.83
CA VAL A 430 14.62 17.33 -4.10
C VAL A 430 13.10 17.40 -3.90
N SER A 431 12.58 16.88 -2.80
CA SER A 431 11.16 17.02 -2.44
C SER A 431 10.76 18.48 -2.29
N ALA A 432 11.59 19.32 -1.65
CA ALA A 432 11.30 20.75 -1.54
C ALA A 432 11.28 21.46 -2.90
N LYS A 433 12.23 21.14 -3.79
CA LYS A 433 12.25 21.67 -5.17
C LYS A 433 11.01 21.24 -5.97
N ARG A 434 10.60 19.97 -5.79
CA ARG A 434 9.39 19.43 -6.42
C ARG A 434 8.14 20.19 -5.99
N GLU A 435 7.95 20.41 -4.69
CA GLU A 435 6.78 21.13 -4.18
C GLU A 435 6.77 22.60 -4.64
N ALA A 436 7.91 23.27 -4.63
CA ALA A 436 8.04 24.64 -5.14
C ALA A 436 7.66 24.72 -6.64
N TRP A 437 8.18 23.80 -7.44
CA TRP A 437 7.86 23.73 -8.87
C TRP A 437 6.38 23.43 -9.11
N LEU A 438 5.78 22.51 -8.36
CA LEU A 438 4.35 22.21 -8.44
C LEU A 438 3.48 23.42 -8.11
N ALA A 439 3.84 24.19 -7.08
CA ALA A 439 3.12 25.41 -6.70
C ALA A 439 3.16 26.46 -7.83
N GLU A 440 4.32 26.67 -8.45
CA GLU A 440 4.44 27.54 -9.63
C GLU A 440 3.63 27.03 -10.81
N GLU A 441 3.72 25.73 -11.11
CA GLU A 441 3.08 25.12 -12.27
C GLU A 441 1.55 25.14 -12.16
N ARG A 442 1.02 24.94 -10.94
CA ARG A 442 -0.41 25.10 -10.64
C ARG A 442 -0.87 26.53 -10.91
N THR A 443 -0.09 27.52 -10.45
CA THR A 443 -0.39 28.94 -10.69
C THR A 443 -0.39 29.25 -12.19
N LYS A 444 0.63 28.79 -12.94
CA LYS A 444 0.73 28.98 -14.41
C LYS A 444 -0.46 28.38 -15.16
N ARG A 445 -0.99 27.26 -14.67
CA ARG A 445 -2.12 26.54 -15.27
C ARG A 445 -3.50 26.99 -14.75
N ASN A 446 -3.56 28.00 -13.87
CA ASN A 446 -4.78 28.42 -13.18
C ASN A 446 -5.52 27.26 -12.48
N LEU A 447 -4.74 26.35 -11.89
CA LEU A 447 -5.27 25.22 -11.11
C LEU A 447 -5.40 25.64 -9.65
N ASP A 448 -6.63 25.64 -9.14
CA ASP A 448 -6.93 25.91 -7.73
C ASP A 448 -6.81 24.61 -6.93
N ASP A 449 -5.68 24.43 -6.25
CA ASP A 449 -5.42 23.26 -5.40
C ASP A 449 -5.95 23.40 -3.97
N SER A 450 -6.49 24.57 -3.59
CA SER A 450 -7.12 24.75 -2.28
C SER A 450 -8.37 23.87 -2.13
N LYS A 451 -8.88 23.38 -3.26
CA LYS A 451 -9.98 22.43 -3.37
C LYS A 451 -9.51 21.04 -3.77
N ALA A 452 -8.20 20.82 -3.92
CA ALA A 452 -7.67 19.49 -4.19
C ALA A 452 -8.05 18.60 -3.01
N LEU A 453 -8.67 17.48 -3.34
CA LEU A 453 -9.27 16.57 -2.37
C LEU A 453 -8.30 16.14 -1.26
N ASP A 454 -7.10 15.74 -1.67
CA ASP A 454 -6.03 15.29 -0.79
C ASP A 454 -5.61 16.41 0.17
N ARG A 455 -5.55 17.67 -0.32
CA ARG A 455 -5.24 18.83 0.50
C ARG A 455 -6.34 19.12 1.51
N VAL A 456 -7.60 19.16 1.08
CA VAL A 456 -8.76 19.42 1.96
C VAL A 456 -8.81 18.40 3.08
N MET A 457 -8.63 17.12 2.78
CA MET A 457 -8.62 16.06 3.81
C MET A 457 -7.45 16.17 4.77
N ARG A 458 -6.24 16.45 4.27
CA ARG A 458 -5.07 16.65 5.14
C ARG A 458 -5.26 17.85 6.05
N ASP A 459 -5.71 19.00 5.53
CA ASP A 459 -5.96 20.21 6.34
C ASP A 459 -7.03 19.97 7.41
N ALA A 460 -8.05 19.18 7.10
CA ALA A 460 -9.11 18.82 8.05
C ALA A 460 -8.57 17.90 9.16
N ILE A 461 -7.78 16.89 8.82
CA ILE A 461 -7.16 15.99 9.80
C ILE A 461 -6.13 16.75 10.65
N ARG A 462 -5.34 17.66 10.06
CA ARG A 462 -4.44 18.55 10.82
C ARG A 462 -5.21 19.40 11.84
N SER A 463 -6.40 19.88 11.46
CA SER A 463 -7.28 20.62 12.38
C SER A 463 -7.79 19.72 13.52
N GLN A 464 -8.21 18.49 13.22
CA GLN A 464 -8.59 17.50 14.24
C GLN A 464 -7.43 17.17 15.18
N ALA A 465 -6.24 16.97 14.63
CA ALA A 465 -5.02 16.71 15.39
C ALA A 465 -4.66 17.88 16.31
N ALA A 466 -4.83 19.13 15.85
CA ALA A 466 -4.62 20.31 16.68
C ALA A 466 -5.55 20.35 17.91
N THR A 467 -6.77 19.82 17.82
CA THR A 467 -7.67 19.68 19.00
C THR A 467 -7.13 18.72 20.05
N LYS A 468 -6.23 17.80 19.66
CA LYS A 468 -5.51 16.88 20.54
C LYS A 468 -4.13 17.40 20.95
N GLY A 469 -3.82 18.67 20.63
CA GLY A 469 -2.53 19.28 20.92
C GLY A 469 -1.39 18.82 20.01
N ILE A 470 -1.71 18.13 18.91
CA ILE A 470 -0.75 17.64 17.92
C ILE A 470 -0.52 18.72 16.88
N GLN A 471 0.75 19.09 16.65
CA GLN A 471 1.11 20.13 15.68
C GLN A 471 1.92 19.53 14.53
N PHE A 472 1.63 20.00 13.33
CA PHE A 472 2.36 19.66 12.11
C PHE A 472 3.38 20.75 11.85
N GLN A 473 4.57 20.39 11.36
CA GLN A 473 5.41 21.37 10.71
C GLN A 473 4.82 21.66 9.33
N ASP A 474 4.59 22.94 9.03
CA ASP A 474 4.42 23.33 7.63
C ASP A 474 5.70 23.03 6.87
N PRO A 475 5.62 22.56 5.61
CA PRO A 475 6.82 22.41 4.79
C PRO A 475 7.54 23.77 4.78
N ALA A 476 8.84 23.76 5.08
CA ALA A 476 9.64 24.98 5.13
C ALA A 476 9.38 25.81 3.85
N PRO A 477 9.11 27.12 3.97
CA PRO A 477 8.91 27.95 2.79
C PRO A 477 10.13 27.79 1.89
N ALA A 478 9.88 27.56 0.59
CA ALA A 478 10.93 27.40 -0.40
C ALA A 478 11.94 28.54 -0.23
N ALA A 479 13.21 28.20 -0.05
CA ALA A 479 14.27 29.19 -0.06
C ALA A 479 14.16 29.94 -1.38
N THR A 480 13.79 31.22 -1.31
CA THR A 480 13.73 32.09 -2.48
C THR A 480 15.12 32.07 -3.11
N VAL A 481 15.24 31.43 -4.27
CA VAL A 481 16.43 31.55 -5.11
C VAL A 481 16.40 32.97 -5.64
N THR A 482 17.08 33.88 -4.93
CA THR A 482 17.45 35.17 -5.50
C THR A 482 18.48 34.91 -6.59
N GLU A 483 18.09 35.13 -7.84
CA GLU A 483 18.96 35.12 -9.03
C GLU A 483 20.19 36.02 -8.88
#